data_AF-K3X4A8-F1
#
_entry.id   AF-K3X4A8-F1
#
_cell.length_a   1.000
_cell.length_b   1.000
_cell.length_c   1.000
_cell.angle_alpha   90.00
_cell.angle_beta   90.00
_cell.angle_gamma   90.00
#
_symmetry.space_group_name_H-M   'P 1'
#
loop_
_entity.id
_entity.type
_entity.pdbx_description
1 polymer ?
#
loop_
_entity_poly.entity_id
_entity_poly.type
_entity_poly.pdbx_seq_one_letter_code
_entity_poly.pdbx_strand_id
1 'polypeptide(L)'
;MDDSAASTVGTNALELKQHGRNAKNLKHKSKNKRAAAATAVAASSGGSDAAGDDKAAIAGAASDAHAHHHHRAHHHHHHSMRHARSAGNAAASGSAAKGEDVMRELLTSKIAELQVGGDENLETPIDLSGIYQDEALPAQTLETMQGVLDDGELGADAKVDALAAQVKTASDQLAQLQQKIGELNAKCILLKQRKQTATTELVKTNATKSKLEQLCRELQKQNKLISESRRIADEEDQKRRELSTQFQKTIEEVSAKMDQQGKDYVASLKENESLQQKLKSFLEQYTVREEHFQKQLEAKDLTVQLADAKLQHQVEITARESEKVKLALDKAKEFSDRELQLQAQLNSYSEKFDIVQETLNKSNQMFTTFRDEMDKMAKHTKKLEKENTALKKKCAEYDTNAIATIQDKVKTAEETQKYLEKIKKLESLCRHLQAERNSIREGKPLVPESA
;
A
#
# COMPACT_ATOMS: atom_id res chain seq x y z
N MET A 1 22.19 -16.95 -71.16
CA MET A 1 20.74 -17.09 -70.97
C MET A 1 20.53 -16.97 -69.47
N ASP A 2 20.81 -15.77 -68.95
CA ASP A 2 19.83 -14.67 -68.75
C ASP A 2 18.83 -15.08 -67.65
N ASP A 3 18.56 -14.32 -66.60
CA ASP A 3 18.79 -12.90 -66.38
C ASP A 3 18.76 -12.57 -64.88
N SER A 4 19.23 -11.37 -64.59
CA SER A 4 19.41 -10.67 -63.32
C SER A 4 18.11 -10.33 -62.58
N ALA A 5 18.14 -10.36 -61.23
CA ALA A 5 17.33 -9.46 -60.38
C ALA A 5 17.84 -9.39 -58.93
N ALA A 6 18.58 -8.31 -58.64
CA ALA A 6 18.57 -7.45 -57.44
C ALA A 6 18.15 -8.05 -56.07
N SER A 7 19.09 -8.11 -55.11
CA SER A 7 19.31 -7.08 -54.07
C SER A 7 18.21 -7.00 -53.00
N THR A 8 18.49 -7.50 -51.80
CA THR A 8 18.33 -6.71 -50.56
C THR A 8 19.31 -7.22 -49.50
N VAL A 9 20.19 -6.31 -49.12
CA VAL A 9 21.19 -6.37 -48.06
C VAL A 9 20.50 -6.42 -46.69
N GLY A 10 20.99 -7.27 -45.79
CA GLY A 10 20.48 -7.39 -44.42
C GLY A 10 21.46 -8.10 -43.49
N THR A 11 22.73 -7.69 -43.51
CA THR A 11 23.74 -8.07 -42.52
C THR A 11 23.44 -7.35 -41.20
N ASN A 12 22.75 -8.02 -40.27
CA ASN A 12 22.71 -7.56 -38.87
C ASN A 12 23.70 -8.39 -38.06
N ALA A 13 24.87 -7.76 -37.88
CA ALA A 13 25.96 -8.21 -37.06
C ALA A 13 25.53 -8.33 -35.58
N LEU A 14 26.05 -9.38 -34.95
CA LEU A 14 26.04 -9.65 -33.53
C LEU A 14 26.79 -8.55 -32.78
N GLU A 15 26.08 -7.64 -32.11
CA GLU A 15 26.67 -6.81 -31.05
C GLU A 15 26.60 -7.54 -29.71
N LEU A 16 27.76 -8.11 -29.34
CA LEU A 16 28.09 -8.63 -28.04
C LEU A 16 28.19 -7.46 -27.04
N LYS A 17 27.09 -7.07 -26.38
CA LYS A 17 27.12 -6.08 -25.29
C LYS A 17 27.75 -6.69 -24.04
N GLN A 18 29.04 -6.42 -23.91
CA GLN A 18 29.87 -6.65 -22.74
C GLN A 18 29.40 -5.72 -21.60
N HIS A 19 28.41 -6.13 -20.81
CA HIS A 19 28.05 -5.41 -19.60
C HIS A 19 29.08 -5.68 -18.50
N GLY A 20 29.87 -4.64 -18.25
CA GLY A 20 30.91 -4.58 -17.23
C GLY A 20 30.39 -4.90 -15.83
N ARG A 21 31.20 -5.70 -15.14
CA ARG A 21 31.13 -5.98 -13.71
C ARG A 21 31.14 -4.67 -12.93
N ASN A 22 30.11 -4.43 -12.14
CA ASN A 22 30.17 -3.50 -11.00
C ASN A 22 29.63 -4.23 -9.76
N ALA A 23 30.51 -5.01 -9.14
CA ALA A 23 30.30 -5.56 -7.82
C ALA A 23 30.42 -4.40 -6.79
N LYS A 24 29.29 -3.82 -6.40
CA LYS A 24 29.22 -2.97 -5.21
C LYS A 24 28.78 -3.83 -4.02
N ASN A 25 29.69 -3.95 -3.07
CA ASN A 25 29.52 -4.52 -1.73
C ASN A 25 28.20 -4.09 -1.08
N LEU A 26 27.26 -5.03 -0.93
CA LEU A 26 26.21 -4.95 0.08
C LEU A 26 26.55 -5.95 1.20
N LYS A 27 27.14 -5.44 2.28
CA LYS A 27 27.30 -6.17 3.54
C LYS A 27 25.92 -6.33 4.20
N HIS A 28 25.22 -7.43 3.93
CA HIS A 28 24.17 -7.91 4.80
C HIS A 28 24.74 -8.91 5.80
N LYS A 29 24.90 -8.45 7.04
CA LYS A 29 25.28 -9.23 8.21
C LYS A 29 24.04 -10.01 8.68
N SER A 30 24.04 -11.32 8.51
CA SER A 30 23.04 -12.21 9.09
C SER A 30 23.58 -13.64 9.18
N LYS A 31 23.91 -14.10 10.39
CA LYS A 31 23.27 -15.26 11.06
C LYS A 31 23.94 -15.64 12.38
N ASN A 32 23.08 -15.83 13.37
CA ASN A 32 22.97 -16.90 14.39
C ASN A 32 24.24 -17.44 15.06
N LYS A 33 24.39 -17.30 16.39
CA LYS A 33 23.68 -18.00 17.50
C LYS A 33 24.06 -19.48 17.60
N ARG A 34 24.90 -19.80 18.60
CA ARG A 34 24.86 -21.09 19.33
C ARG A 34 25.63 -21.02 20.65
N ALA A 35 24.91 -21.20 21.76
CA ALA A 35 25.30 -21.79 23.04
C ALA A 35 23.96 -21.95 23.81
N ALA A 36 23.40 -23.13 24.09
CA ALA A 36 23.86 -24.27 24.89
C ALA A 36 23.96 -23.97 26.39
N ALA A 37 22.88 -24.26 27.13
CA ALA A 37 22.77 -24.72 28.53
C ALA A 37 21.27 -24.63 28.92
N ALA A 38 20.51 -25.72 29.08
CA ALA A 38 20.51 -26.69 30.18
C ALA A 38 19.98 -26.13 31.52
N THR A 39 18.77 -26.61 31.87
CA THR A 39 18.30 -26.99 33.22
C THR A 39 18.01 -25.88 34.25
N ALA A 40 16.73 -25.73 34.65
CA ALA A 40 16.27 -26.04 36.01
C ALA A 40 14.81 -25.62 36.23
N VAL A 41 14.06 -26.55 36.81
CA VAL A 41 12.73 -26.40 37.42
C VAL A 41 12.90 -25.73 38.79
N ALA A 42 12.10 -24.70 39.11
CA ALA A 42 11.71 -24.39 40.48
C ALA A 42 10.54 -23.39 40.51
N ALA A 43 9.60 -23.69 41.40
CA ALA A 43 8.42 -22.90 41.72
C ALA A 43 8.72 -21.73 42.66
N SER A 44 7.66 -20.92 42.88
CA SER A 44 7.36 -20.09 44.07
C SER A 44 7.48 -18.56 43.93
N SER A 45 6.30 -17.94 44.11
CA SER A 45 5.95 -16.82 45.00
C SER A 45 6.78 -15.53 45.06
N GLY A 46 6.03 -14.42 45.16
CA GLY A 46 6.42 -13.26 45.96
C GLY A 46 6.74 -12.02 45.13
N GLY A 47 5.86 -11.01 45.22
CA GLY A 47 6.04 -9.72 44.55
C GLY A 47 6.95 -8.76 45.29
N SER A 48 7.26 -7.65 44.61
CA SER A 48 7.33 -6.27 45.14
C SER A 48 7.99 -5.36 44.08
N ASP A 49 7.27 -4.29 43.73
CA ASP A 49 7.71 -2.91 43.51
C ASP A 49 9.00 -2.56 42.75
N ALA A 50 8.83 -1.80 41.66
CA ALA A 50 9.50 -0.52 41.35
C ALA A 50 9.13 -0.14 39.89
N ALA A 51 8.28 0.86 39.67
CA ALA A 51 8.64 2.28 39.47
C ALA A 51 9.15 2.59 38.05
N GLY A 52 8.45 3.50 37.34
CA GLY A 52 8.88 4.02 36.05
C GLY A 52 7.73 4.65 35.24
N ASP A 53 7.26 5.81 35.69
CA ASP A 53 6.39 6.74 34.97
C ASP A 53 6.92 7.11 33.58
N ASP A 54 6.03 7.25 32.59
CA ASP A 54 6.03 8.48 31.77
C ASP A 54 4.67 8.80 31.13
N LYS A 55 4.34 10.08 31.32
CA LYS A 55 3.18 10.92 30.96
C LYS A 55 2.72 10.87 29.49
N ALA A 56 1.39 10.96 29.30
CA ALA A 56 0.75 12.15 28.70
C ALA A 56 -0.78 12.12 28.88
N ALA A 57 -1.30 13.01 29.71
CA ALA A 57 -2.72 13.37 29.82
C ALA A 57 -2.86 14.90 29.77
N ILE A 58 -3.88 15.39 29.05
CA ILE A 58 -4.19 16.81 28.88
C ILE A 58 -5.50 17.14 29.61
N ALA A 59 -5.39 18.18 30.45
CA ALA A 59 -6.37 19.18 30.89
C ALA A 59 -7.60 18.80 31.73
N GLY A 60 -7.50 19.14 33.03
CA GLY A 60 -8.59 19.58 33.90
C GLY A 60 -8.04 20.49 35.00
N ALA A 61 -8.34 21.80 34.95
CA ALA A 61 -8.02 22.80 35.97
C ALA A 61 -9.29 23.05 36.81
N ALA A 62 -9.27 22.90 38.15
CA ALA A 62 -8.87 23.89 39.19
C ALA A 62 -9.84 25.10 39.25
N SER A 63 -10.28 25.67 40.38
CA SER A 63 -9.72 25.77 41.73
C SER A 63 -10.75 26.40 42.72
N ASP A 64 -10.68 25.94 43.95
CA ASP A 64 -10.65 26.60 45.28
C ASP A 64 -11.23 28.02 45.63
N ALA A 65 -11.76 28.04 46.88
CA ALA A 65 -11.75 29.06 47.95
C ALA A 65 -12.46 30.46 47.91
N HIS A 66 -13.50 30.56 48.76
CA HIS A 66 -13.83 31.57 49.81
C HIS A 66 -14.23 33.05 49.53
N ALA A 67 -15.50 33.33 49.89
CA ALA A 67 -16.08 34.48 50.64
C ALA A 67 -15.74 35.96 50.31
N HIS A 68 -16.76 36.77 49.93
CA HIS A 68 -17.28 37.93 50.69
C HIS A 68 -18.38 38.74 49.94
N HIS A 69 -19.42 39.11 50.70
CA HIS A 69 -20.16 40.39 50.73
C HIS A 69 -21.07 40.95 49.59
N HIS A 70 -22.34 41.11 50.02
CA HIS A 70 -23.19 42.32 50.06
C HIS A 70 -24.08 42.80 48.88
N HIS A 71 -25.35 42.99 49.29
CA HIS A 71 -26.32 44.04 48.89
C HIS A 71 -26.91 43.92 47.47
N ARG A 72 -28.23 44.10 47.21
CA ARG A 72 -29.22 45.01 47.79
C ARG A 72 -30.62 44.67 47.25
N ALA A 73 -31.60 44.49 48.14
CA ALA A 73 -32.94 45.16 48.21
C ALA A 73 -33.88 45.17 46.97
N HIS A 74 -35.21 45.26 47.06
CA HIS A 74 -36.15 45.72 48.09
C HIS A 74 -37.58 45.24 47.74
N HIS A 75 -38.39 44.99 48.79
CA HIS A 75 -39.84 45.29 48.92
C HIS A 75 -40.89 44.52 48.05
N HIS A 76 -42.12 44.22 48.51
CA HIS A 76 -43.03 44.89 49.46
C HIS A 76 -44.06 43.90 50.10
N HIS A 77 -44.46 44.21 51.35
CA HIS A 77 -45.81 44.11 51.98
C HIS A 77 -46.63 42.80 51.98
N HIS A 78 -47.02 42.32 53.18
CA HIS A 78 -48.27 42.78 53.83
C HIS A 78 -48.42 42.29 55.30
N HIS A 79 -48.71 43.26 56.18
CA HIS A 79 -49.50 43.27 57.43
C HIS A 79 -49.90 41.94 58.10
N SER A 80 -49.53 41.68 59.35
CA SER A 80 -49.98 42.34 60.60
C SER A 80 -51.48 42.22 60.88
N MET A 81 -51.84 41.42 61.88
CA MET A 81 -52.81 41.78 62.90
C MET A 81 -52.51 40.97 64.18
N ARG A 82 -51.74 41.59 65.07
CA ARG A 82 -51.74 41.31 66.51
C ARG A 82 -53.07 41.84 67.08
N HIS A 83 -53.80 41.00 67.80
CA HIS A 83 -54.64 41.43 68.92
C HIS A 83 -54.33 40.48 70.08
N ALA A 84 -53.42 40.84 70.98
CA ALA A 84 -53.70 41.66 72.16
C ALA A 84 -54.93 41.15 72.94
N ARG A 85 -54.75 40.06 73.69
CA ARG A 85 -55.59 39.76 74.85
C ARG A 85 -55.13 40.66 75.99
N SER A 86 -55.68 41.86 76.03
CA SER A 86 -55.54 42.83 77.12
C SER A 86 -56.74 42.73 78.06
N ALA A 87 -56.43 42.98 79.33
CA ALA A 87 -57.27 43.17 80.49
C ALA A 87 -58.65 43.83 80.24
N GLY A 88 -59.62 43.47 81.09
CA GLY A 88 -60.88 44.18 81.14
C GLY A 88 -61.93 43.54 82.04
N ASN A 89 -61.56 43.13 83.26
CA ASN A 89 -62.52 42.79 84.31
C ASN A 89 -62.99 44.11 84.94
N ALA A 90 -63.94 44.82 84.32
CA ALA A 90 -64.60 46.00 84.90
C ALA A 90 -65.80 46.44 84.04
N ALA A 91 -66.99 45.86 84.27
CA ALA A 91 -68.28 46.48 83.96
C ALA A 91 -69.47 45.63 84.50
N ALA A 92 -69.38 45.14 85.75
CA ALA A 92 -70.53 44.49 86.40
C ALA A 92 -71.54 45.51 86.97
N SER A 93 -71.28 46.82 86.89
CA SER A 93 -72.14 47.87 87.46
C SER A 93 -73.11 48.54 86.47
N GLY A 94 -73.05 48.20 85.17
CA GLY A 94 -73.95 48.78 84.14
C GLY A 94 -74.99 47.81 83.56
N SER A 95 -74.89 46.52 83.87
CA SER A 95 -75.80 45.47 83.37
C SER A 95 -77.11 45.40 84.15
N ALA A 96 -77.09 45.73 85.45
CA ALA A 96 -78.29 45.71 86.29
C ALA A 96 -79.26 46.83 85.89
N ALA A 97 -78.77 48.04 85.64
CA ALA A 97 -79.58 49.17 85.18
C ALA A 97 -80.21 48.92 83.79
N LYS A 98 -79.47 48.33 82.84
CA LYS A 98 -80.03 47.91 81.54
C LYS A 98 -81.03 46.76 81.66
N GLY A 99 -80.83 45.83 82.58
CA GLY A 99 -81.77 44.73 82.82
C GLY A 99 -83.09 45.21 83.44
N GLU A 100 -83.02 46.15 84.39
CA GLU A 100 -84.19 46.80 84.98
C GLU A 100 -84.95 47.66 83.97
N ASP A 101 -84.27 48.46 83.14
CA ASP A 101 -84.91 49.23 82.07
C ASP A 101 -85.56 48.34 81.00
N VAL A 102 -84.88 47.27 80.58
CA VAL A 102 -85.45 46.29 79.64
C VAL A 102 -86.66 45.59 80.23
N MET A 103 -86.63 45.24 81.52
CA MET A 103 -87.79 44.63 82.20
C MET A 103 -88.94 45.64 82.33
N ARG A 104 -88.66 46.90 82.67
CA ARG A 104 -89.67 47.98 82.71
C ARG A 104 -90.29 48.23 81.34
N GLU A 105 -89.49 48.25 80.29
CA GLU A 105 -89.95 48.43 78.91
C GLU A 105 -90.77 47.22 78.43
N LEU A 106 -90.36 45.99 78.78
CA LEU A 106 -91.11 44.77 78.50
C LEU A 106 -92.46 44.74 79.23
N LEU A 107 -92.48 45.15 80.50
CA LEU A 107 -93.70 45.25 81.29
C LEU A 107 -94.63 46.33 80.73
N THR A 108 -94.08 47.51 80.39
CA THR A 108 -94.84 48.62 79.77
C THR A 108 -95.47 48.17 78.46
N SER A 109 -94.71 47.45 77.63
CA SER A 109 -95.23 46.94 76.38
C SER A 109 -96.25 45.80 76.57
N LYS A 110 -96.04 44.91 77.55
CA LYS A 110 -97.00 43.83 77.82
C LYS A 110 -98.32 44.35 78.40
N ILE A 111 -98.25 45.41 79.22
CA ILE A 111 -99.43 46.15 79.69
C ILE A 111 -100.15 46.80 78.50
N ALA A 112 -99.42 47.44 77.58
CA ALA A 112 -99.99 47.99 76.36
C ALA A 112 -100.64 46.92 75.46
N GLU A 113 -100.02 45.75 75.32
CA GLU A 113 -100.56 44.60 74.57
C GLU A 113 -101.88 44.10 75.16
N LEU A 114 -101.95 43.99 76.49
CA LEU A 114 -103.16 43.60 77.20
C LEU A 114 -104.27 44.66 77.08
N GLN A 115 -103.93 45.96 77.10
CA GLN A 115 -104.88 47.06 76.91
C GLN A 115 -105.48 47.12 75.51
N VAL A 116 -104.73 46.71 74.48
CA VAL A 116 -105.21 46.67 73.09
C VAL A 116 -105.98 45.36 72.79
N GLY A 117 -105.89 44.35 73.66
CA GLY A 117 -106.55 43.05 73.48
C GLY A 117 -105.74 42.06 72.64
N GLY A 118 -104.41 42.21 72.62
CA GLY A 118 -103.50 41.37 71.85
C GLY A 118 -103.03 42.00 70.53
N ASP A 119 -101.95 41.44 69.97
CA ASP A 119 -101.26 41.97 68.79
C ASP A 119 -102.14 41.94 67.51
N GLU A 120 -103.12 41.04 67.43
CA GLU A 120 -104.08 40.94 66.32
C GLU A 120 -105.02 42.16 66.24
N ASN A 121 -105.26 42.82 67.37
CA ASN A 121 -106.16 43.97 67.47
C ASN A 121 -105.42 45.31 67.31
N LEU A 122 -104.14 45.27 66.92
CA LEU A 122 -103.33 46.46 66.67
C LEU A 122 -103.76 47.17 65.39
N GLU A 123 -104.14 46.41 64.35
CA GLU A 123 -104.55 46.91 63.03
C GLU A 123 -106.03 47.33 62.94
N THR A 124 -106.87 46.95 63.90
CA THR A 124 -108.28 47.39 63.96
C THR A 124 -108.36 48.90 64.25
N PRO A 125 -109.05 49.71 63.42
CA PRO A 125 -109.23 51.14 63.71
C PRO A 125 -109.94 51.33 65.05
N ILE A 126 -109.40 52.21 65.91
CA ILE A 126 -110.13 52.63 67.11
C ILE A 126 -111.31 53.48 66.64
N ASP A 127 -112.54 53.09 66.98
CA ASP A 127 -113.73 53.86 66.64
C ASP A 127 -113.81 55.13 67.50
N LEU A 128 -113.54 56.30 66.93
CA LEU A 128 -113.65 57.60 67.62
C LEU A 128 -115.00 58.29 67.35
N SER A 129 -115.93 57.65 66.64
CA SER A 129 -117.21 58.27 66.31
C SER A 129 -118.08 58.46 67.56
N GLY A 130 -118.63 59.68 67.73
CA GLY A 130 -119.56 60.01 68.82
C GLY A 130 -118.98 60.57 70.13
N ILE A 131 -117.65 60.67 70.27
CA ILE A 131 -117.04 61.19 71.52
C ILE A 131 -116.02 62.32 71.27
N TYR A 132 -115.51 62.42 70.04
CA TYR A 132 -114.74 63.57 69.58
C TYR A 132 -115.34 64.07 68.28
N GLN A 133 -116.24 65.06 68.35
CA GLN A 133 -116.45 65.93 67.20
C GLN A 133 -117.20 67.24 67.41
N ASP A 134 -117.62 67.62 68.63
CA ASP A 134 -118.18 68.96 68.79
C ASP A 134 -117.52 69.70 69.94
N GLU A 135 -116.78 70.78 69.61
CA GLU A 135 -116.34 71.80 70.57
C GLU A 135 -117.55 72.43 71.29
N ALA A 136 -118.76 72.24 70.72
CA ALA A 136 -120.03 72.58 71.32
C ALA A 136 -120.53 71.59 72.38
N LEU A 137 -119.97 70.37 72.53
CA LEU A 137 -120.47 69.37 73.50
C LEU A 137 -120.33 69.83 74.97
N PRO A 138 -119.19 70.42 75.40
CA PRO A 138 -119.08 71.02 76.73
C PRO A 138 -120.03 72.20 76.93
N ALA A 139 -120.23 73.00 75.86
CA ALA A 139 -121.10 74.17 75.87
C ALA A 139 -122.59 73.78 75.96
N GLN A 140 -123.04 72.80 75.18
CA GLN A 140 -124.40 72.23 75.23
C GLN A 140 -124.69 71.62 76.60
N THR A 141 -123.72 70.89 77.17
CA THR A 141 -123.89 70.28 78.50
C THR A 141 -124.07 71.35 79.57
N LEU A 142 -123.28 72.44 79.52
CA LEU A 142 -123.43 73.59 80.42
C LEU A 142 -124.78 74.31 80.25
N GLU A 143 -125.23 74.51 79.01
CA GLU A 143 -126.49 75.21 78.69
C GLU A 143 -127.71 74.41 79.18
N THR A 144 -127.70 73.09 79.00
CA THR A 144 -128.73 72.20 79.57
C THR A 144 -128.70 72.15 81.11
N MET A 145 -127.52 72.21 81.75
CA MET A 145 -127.42 72.31 83.21
C MET A 145 -127.96 73.64 83.74
N GLN A 146 -127.79 74.74 82.99
CA GLN A 146 -128.39 76.04 83.33
C GLN A 146 -129.91 76.04 83.16
N GLY A 147 -130.43 75.43 82.09
CA GLY A 147 -131.89 75.31 81.86
C GLY A 147 -132.63 74.57 82.98
N VAL A 148 -132.02 73.53 83.56
CA VAL A 148 -132.59 72.79 84.71
C VAL A 148 -132.61 73.63 85.99
N LEU A 149 -131.68 74.58 86.16
CA LEU A 149 -131.62 75.46 87.33
C LEU A 149 -132.70 76.55 87.30
N ASP A 150 -133.06 77.08 86.12
CA ASP A 150 -133.96 78.23 85.98
C ASP A 150 -135.46 77.88 85.96
N ASP A 151 -135.82 76.59 85.92
CA ASP A 151 -137.21 76.16 85.71
C ASP A 151 -138.07 76.25 86.98
N GLY A 152 -138.99 77.22 87.06
CA GLY A 152 -139.71 77.57 88.29
C GLY A 152 -140.77 76.57 88.78
N GLU A 153 -141.14 75.58 87.95
CA GLU A 153 -142.19 74.58 88.26
C GLU A 153 -141.65 73.23 88.77
N LEU A 154 -140.33 73.08 88.88
CA LEU A 154 -139.68 71.88 89.41
C LEU A 154 -139.28 72.05 90.88
N GLY A 155 -139.77 71.14 91.73
CA GLY A 155 -139.36 71.06 93.14
C GLY A 155 -137.85 70.81 93.28
N ALA A 156 -137.24 71.36 94.34
CA ALA A 156 -135.78 71.37 94.53
C ALA A 156 -135.10 69.99 94.39
N ASP A 157 -135.77 68.90 94.80
CA ASP A 157 -135.26 67.53 94.67
C ASP A 157 -135.12 67.07 93.20
N ALA A 158 -136.09 67.40 92.35
CA ALA A 158 -136.08 66.97 90.95
C ALA A 158 -134.98 67.67 90.14
N LYS A 159 -134.62 68.92 90.50
CA LYS A 159 -133.51 69.65 89.88
C LYS A 159 -132.15 69.05 90.24
N VAL A 160 -131.98 68.63 91.49
CA VAL A 160 -130.74 67.98 91.94
C VAL A 160 -130.55 66.64 91.21
N ASP A 161 -131.61 65.86 91.04
CA ASP A 161 -131.53 64.58 90.32
C ASP A 161 -131.20 64.75 88.83
N ALA A 162 -131.80 65.75 88.16
CA ALA A 162 -131.51 66.02 86.76
C ALA A 162 -130.08 66.54 86.54
N LEU A 163 -129.59 67.45 87.40
CA LEU A 163 -128.19 67.89 87.37
C LEU A 163 -127.22 66.75 87.67
N ALA A 164 -127.53 65.89 88.63
CA ALA A 164 -126.71 64.72 88.96
C ALA A 164 -126.65 63.72 87.79
N ALA A 165 -127.76 63.48 87.10
CA ALA A 165 -127.78 62.66 85.90
C ALA A 165 -126.90 63.22 84.78
N GLN A 166 -126.86 64.55 84.64
CA GLN A 166 -126.08 65.22 83.59
C GLN A 166 -124.58 65.30 83.90
N VAL A 167 -124.20 65.51 85.15
CA VAL A 167 -122.80 65.38 85.59
C VAL A 167 -122.31 63.93 85.41
N LYS A 168 -123.19 62.95 85.63
CA LYS A 168 -122.87 61.55 85.41
C LYS A 168 -122.59 61.24 83.94
N THR A 169 -123.42 61.71 83.00
CA THR A 169 -123.15 61.52 81.56
C THR A 169 -121.88 62.22 81.10
N ALA A 170 -121.59 63.42 81.59
CA ALA A 170 -120.32 64.11 81.29
C ALA A 170 -119.10 63.35 81.85
N SER A 171 -119.23 62.81 83.06
CA SER A 171 -118.21 61.95 83.68
C SER A 171 -118.00 60.66 82.89
N ASP A 172 -119.07 60.03 82.41
CA ASP A 172 -119.01 58.81 81.60
C ASP A 172 -118.33 59.06 80.23
N GLN A 173 -118.60 60.21 79.60
CA GLN A 173 -117.92 60.62 78.37
C GLN A 173 -116.43 60.88 78.59
N LEU A 174 -116.05 61.57 79.67
CA LEU A 174 -114.64 61.77 80.04
C LEU A 174 -113.93 60.44 80.30
N ALA A 175 -114.60 59.49 80.97
CA ALA A 175 -114.06 58.15 81.19
C ALA A 175 -113.84 57.41 79.87
N GLN A 176 -114.76 57.50 78.91
CA GLN A 176 -114.61 56.91 77.58
C GLN A 176 -113.45 57.56 76.79
N LEU A 177 -113.29 58.88 76.86
CA LEU A 177 -112.17 59.56 76.22
C LEU A 177 -110.83 59.16 76.81
N GLN A 178 -110.77 59.07 78.13
CA GLN A 178 -109.57 58.63 78.83
C GLN A 178 -109.23 57.17 78.50
N GLN A 179 -110.24 56.32 78.31
CA GLN A 179 -110.08 54.96 77.80
C GLN A 179 -109.50 54.95 76.37
N LYS A 180 -110.08 55.73 75.44
CA LYS A 180 -109.63 55.81 74.02
C LYS A 180 -108.20 56.35 73.90
N ILE A 181 -107.84 57.36 74.70
CA ILE A 181 -106.47 57.88 74.76
C ILE A 181 -105.51 56.82 75.31
N GLY A 182 -105.94 56.06 76.33
CA GLY A 182 -105.21 54.90 76.83
C GLY A 182 -104.94 53.86 75.74
N GLU A 183 -105.97 53.50 74.97
CA GLU A 183 -105.88 52.56 73.83
C GLU A 183 -104.92 53.08 72.75
N LEU A 184 -105.03 54.35 72.34
CA LEU A 184 -104.13 54.95 71.34
C LEU A 184 -102.68 54.98 71.81
N ASN A 185 -102.45 55.34 73.07
CA ASN A 185 -101.11 55.37 73.64
C ASN A 185 -100.51 53.95 73.70
N ALA A 186 -101.32 52.96 74.09
CA ALA A 186 -100.93 51.55 74.07
C ALA A 186 -100.56 51.07 72.65
N LYS A 187 -101.37 51.40 71.62
CA LYS A 187 -101.02 51.11 70.21
C LYS A 187 -99.72 51.77 69.77
N CYS A 188 -99.48 53.02 70.16
CA CYS A 188 -98.25 53.74 69.80
C CYS A 188 -97.00 53.11 70.41
N ILE A 189 -97.08 52.62 71.66
CA ILE A 189 -95.99 51.88 72.32
C ILE A 189 -95.69 50.58 71.57
N LEU A 190 -96.73 49.79 71.27
CA LEU A 190 -96.58 48.52 70.54
C LEU A 190 -95.98 48.71 69.14
N LEU A 191 -96.44 49.72 68.38
CA LEU A 191 -95.89 50.01 67.05
C LEU A 191 -94.41 50.42 67.10
N LYS A 192 -94.00 51.20 68.11
CA LYS A 192 -92.59 51.54 68.32
C LYS A 192 -91.77 50.30 68.63
N GLN A 193 -92.25 49.42 69.50
CA GLN A 193 -91.57 48.18 69.83
C GLN A 193 -91.48 47.26 68.60
N ARG A 194 -92.54 47.09 67.82
CA ARG A 194 -92.55 46.26 66.59
C ARG A 194 -91.57 46.79 65.55
N LYS A 195 -91.51 48.11 65.35
CA LYS A 195 -90.51 48.74 64.48
C LYS A 195 -89.09 48.48 64.96
N GLN A 196 -88.84 48.56 66.27
CA GLN A 196 -87.54 48.26 66.85
C GLN A 196 -87.17 46.79 66.66
N THR A 197 -88.07 45.85 66.96
CA THR A 197 -87.86 44.41 66.71
C THR A 197 -87.53 44.14 65.25
N ALA A 198 -88.35 44.62 64.31
CA ALA A 198 -88.11 44.47 62.87
C ALA A 198 -86.77 45.07 62.42
N THR A 199 -86.36 46.22 62.98
CA THR A 199 -85.06 46.84 62.69
C THR A 199 -83.91 45.96 63.20
N THR A 200 -84.02 45.42 64.41
CA THR A 200 -82.98 44.51 64.94
C THR A 200 -82.90 43.20 64.16
N GLU A 201 -84.03 42.67 63.71
CA GLU A 201 -84.07 41.51 62.83
C GLU A 201 -83.43 41.80 61.48
N LEU A 202 -83.69 42.96 60.88
CA LEU A 202 -83.04 43.39 59.63
C LEU A 202 -81.52 43.52 59.78
N VAL A 203 -81.03 44.04 60.91
CA VAL A 203 -79.58 44.10 61.19
C VAL A 203 -79.00 42.68 61.31
N LYS A 204 -79.69 41.76 62.00
CA LYS A 204 -79.27 40.36 62.12
C LYS A 204 -79.28 39.64 60.76
N THR A 205 -80.30 39.86 59.93
CA THR A 205 -80.38 39.26 58.59
C THR A 205 -79.31 39.83 57.67
N ASN A 206 -79.02 41.13 57.73
CA ASN A 206 -77.89 41.71 57.00
C ASN A 206 -76.53 41.18 57.49
N ALA A 207 -76.34 41.02 58.80
CA ALA A 207 -75.11 40.44 59.33
C ALA A 207 -74.92 38.97 58.90
N THR A 208 -75.99 38.17 58.88
CA THR A 208 -75.95 36.79 58.37
C THR A 208 -75.74 36.74 56.86
N LYS A 209 -76.35 37.65 56.09
CA LYS A 209 -76.10 37.82 54.65
C LYS A 209 -74.63 38.16 54.38
N SER A 210 -74.04 39.14 55.07
CA SER A 210 -72.62 39.48 54.91
C SER A 210 -71.70 38.31 55.27
N LYS A 211 -72.03 37.52 56.31
CA LYS A 211 -71.30 36.29 56.63
C LYS A 211 -71.42 35.24 55.52
N LEU A 212 -72.61 35.04 54.96
CA LEU A 212 -72.83 34.12 53.85
C LEU A 212 -72.09 34.57 52.58
N GLU A 213 -72.11 35.85 52.24
CA GLU A 213 -71.35 36.39 51.11
C GLU A 213 -69.84 36.22 51.32
N GLN A 214 -69.35 36.42 52.54
CA GLN A 214 -67.95 36.16 52.88
C GLN A 214 -67.60 34.67 52.73
N LEU A 215 -68.45 33.76 53.23
CA LEU A 215 -68.28 32.32 53.07
C LEU A 215 -68.34 31.89 51.60
N CYS A 216 -69.24 32.46 50.80
CA CYS A 216 -69.31 32.18 49.36
C CYS A 216 -68.06 32.66 48.62
N ARG A 217 -67.54 33.85 48.94
CA ARG A 217 -66.28 34.36 48.37
C ARG A 217 -65.10 33.49 48.78
N GLU A 218 -65.06 33.04 50.04
CA GLU A 218 -64.01 32.16 50.54
C GLU A 218 -64.09 30.78 49.89
N LEU A 219 -65.28 30.20 49.76
CA LEU A 219 -65.52 28.95 49.05
C LEU A 219 -65.13 29.05 47.57
N GLN A 220 -65.43 30.17 46.90
CA GLN A 220 -65.00 30.42 45.53
C GLN A 220 -63.47 30.53 45.42
N LYS A 221 -62.80 31.19 46.37
CA LYS A 221 -61.33 31.23 46.43
C LYS A 221 -60.74 29.84 46.67
N GLN A 222 -61.30 29.08 47.62
CA GLN A 222 -60.86 27.71 47.90
C GLN A 222 -61.06 26.80 46.70
N ASN A 223 -62.21 26.87 46.00
CA ASN A 223 -62.42 26.12 44.77
C ASN A 223 -61.42 26.48 43.66
N LYS A 224 -61.11 27.78 43.49
CA LYS A 224 -60.05 28.21 42.56
C LYS A 224 -58.67 27.68 42.95
N LEU A 225 -58.35 27.70 44.23
CA LEU A 225 -57.09 27.17 44.75
C LEU A 225 -57.01 25.65 44.56
N ILE A 226 -58.10 24.91 44.78
CA ILE A 226 -58.18 23.47 44.54
C ILE A 226 -58.04 23.17 43.04
N SER A 227 -58.72 23.91 42.16
CA SER A 227 -58.58 23.72 40.71
C SER A 227 -57.16 23.99 40.23
N GLU A 228 -56.52 25.03 40.77
CA GLU A 228 -55.13 25.36 40.42
C GLU A 228 -54.16 24.33 40.99
N SER A 229 -54.37 23.88 42.23
CA SER A 229 -53.58 22.79 42.84
C SER A 229 -53.71 21.48 42.05
N ARG A 230 -54.91 21.17 41.54
CA ARG A 230 -55.14 20.01 40.69
C ARG A 230 -54.42 20.14 39.35
N ARG A 231 -54.49 21.33 38.72
CA ARG A 231 -53.75 21.62 37.49
C ARG A 231 -52.24 21.46 37.68
N ILE A 232 -51.69 21.99 38.78
CA ILE A 232 -50.27 21.83 39.11
C ILE A 232 -49.91 20.36 39.34
N ALA A 233 -50.76 19.60 40.05
CA ALA A 233 -50.54 18.17 40.25
C ALA A 233 -50.57 17.39 38.92
N ASP A 234 -51.53 17.68 38.04
CA ASP A 234 -51.64 17.05 36.71
C ASP A 234 -50.42 17.40 35.83
N GLU A 235 -49.91 18.64 35.90
CA GLU A 235 -48.69 19.06 35.21
C GLU A 235 -47.42 18.41 35.77
N GLU A 236 -47.32 18.24 37.10
CA GLU A 236 -46.21 17.54 37.73
C GLU A 236 -46.24 16.05 37.37
N ASP A 237 -47.39 15.40 37.43
CA ASP A 237 -47.56 14.01 37.03
C ASP A 237 -47.26 13.81 35.54
N GLN A 238 -47.63 14.77 34.70
CA GLN A 238 -47.27 14.76 33.28
C GLN A 238 -45.75 14.87 33.08
N LYS A 239 -45.07 15.78 33.79
CA LYS A 239 -43.60 15.88 33.77
C LYS A 239 -42.93 14.60 34.27
N ARG A 240 -43.47 13.97 35.33
CA ARG A 240 -42.96 12.69 35.84
C ARG A 240 -43.11 11.57 34.80
N ARG A 241 -44.26 11.48 34.11
CA ARG A 241 -44.47 10.52 33.02
C ARG A 241 -43.53 10.76 31.84
N GLU A 242 -43.34 12.02 31.44
CA GLU A 242 -42.43 12.38 30.35
C GLU A 242 -40.97 12.05 30.70
N LEU A 243 -40.51 12.40 31.90
CA LEU A 243 -39.19 12.02 32.39
C LEU A 243 -39.02 10.50 32.44
N SER A 244 -40.00 9.77 32.98
CA SER A 244 -39.95 8.30 33.01
C SER A 244 -39.88 7.71 31.60
N THR A 245 -40.61 8.28 30.64
CA THR A 245 -40.57 7.85 29.23
C THR A 245 -39.23 8.14 28.59
N GLN A 246 -38.63 9.32 28.86
CA GLN A 246 -37.30 9.68 28.37
C GLN A 246 -36.22 8.77 28.96
N PHE A 247 -36.28 8.45 30.25
CA PHE A 247 -35.36 7.51 30.88
C PHE A 247 -35.50 6.11 30.27
N GLN A 248 -36.73 5.62 30.12
CA GLN A 248 -36.98 4.31 29.51
C GLN A 248 -36.46 4.26 28.07
N LYS A 249 -36.73 5.29 27.26
CA LYS A 249 -36.20 5.42 25.90
C LYS A 249 -34.68 5.46 25.87
N THR A 250 -34.05 6.19 26.79
CA THR A 250 -32.59 6.27 26.87
C THR A 250 -31.98 4.91 27.23
N ILE A 251 -32.60 4.16 28.15
CA ILE A 251 -32.18 2.81 28.50
C ILE A 251 -32.29 1.89 27.27
N GLU A 252 -33.41 1.94 26.56
CA GLU A 252 -33.62 1.16 25.32
C GLU A 252 -32.58 1.50 24.25
N GLU A 253 -32.26 2.78 24.04
CA GLU A 253 -31.22 3.22 23.11
C GLU A 253 -29.83 2.75 23.53
N VAL A 254 -29.51 2.77 24.82
CA VAL A 254 -28.23 2.25 25.35
C VAL A 254 -28.15 0.73 25.17
N SER A 255 -29.21 0.00 25.51
CA SER A 255 -29.29 -1.46 25.29
C SER A 255 -29.14 -1.81 23.81
N ALA A 256 -29.84 -1.10 22.92
CA ALA A 256 -29.72 -1.31 21.48
C ALA A 256 -28.30 -1.03 20.96
N LYS A 257 -27.62 0.01 21.49
CA LYS A 257 -26.23 0.30 21.16
C LYS A 257 -25.28 -0.78 21.67
N MET A 258 -25.47 -1.30 22.88
CA MET A 258 -24.66 -2.41 23.41
C MET A 258 -24.85 -3.69 22.58
N ASP A 259 -26.09 -4.02 22.21
CA ASP A 259 -26.38 -5.17 21.36
C ASP A 259 -25.76 -5.02 19.96
N GLN A 260 -25.82 -3.81 19.39
CA GLN A 260 -25.21 -3.52 18.10
C GLN A 260 -23.68 -3.63 18.17
N GLN A 261 -23.06 -3.05 19.20
CA GLN A 261 -21.62 -3.19 19.43
C GLN A 261 -21.20 -4.66 19.61
N GLY A 262 -22.01 -5.47 20.29
CA GLY A 262 -21.79 -6.91 20.42
C GLY A 262 -21.83 -7.61 19.06
N LYS A 263 -22.81 -7.29 18.21
CA LYS A 263 -22.92 -7.84 16.84
C LYS A 263 -21.74 -7.40 15.97
N ASP A 264 -21.35 -6.13 16.02
CA ASP A 264 -20.23 -5.59 15.25
C ASP A 264 -18.90 -6.23 15.69
N TYR A 265 -18.72 -6.45 16.99
CA TYR A 265 -17.56 -7.16 17.53
C TYR A 265 -17.49 -8.60 17.03
N VAL A 266 -18.60 -9.35 17.08
CA VAL A 266 -18.68 -10.72 16.54
C VAL A 266 -18.43 -10.75 15.03
N ALA A 267 -19.00 -9.80 14.29
CA ALA A 267 -18.76 -9.67 12.85
C ALA A 267 -17.28 -9.41 12.55
N SER A 268 -16.63 -8.52 13.31
CA SER A 268 -15.20 -8.23 13.17
C SER A 268 -14.32 -9.45 13.48
N LEU A 269 -14.64 -10.23 14.52
CA LEU A 269 -13.94 -11.48 14.82
C LEU A 269 -14.07 -12.49 13.67
N LYS A 270 -15.27 -12.63 13.09
CA LYS A 270 -15.51 -13.52 11.96
C LYS A 270 -14.77 -13.08 10.69
N GLU A 271 -14.70 -11.77 10.44
CA GLU A 271 -13.89 -11.22 9.35
C GLU A 271 -12.40 -11.49 9.56
N ASN A 272 -11.89 -11.27 10.78
CA ASN A 272 -10.51 -11.56 11.12
C ASN A 272 -10.17 -13.05 10.93
N GLU A 273 -11.03 -13.95 11.37
CA GLU A 273 -10.87 -15.40 11.13
C GLU A 273 -10.85 -15.73 9.63
N SER A 274 -11.76 -15.15 8.84
CA SER A 274 -11.78 -15.31 7.38
C SER A 274 -10.50 -14.81 6.71
N LEU A 275 -9.99 -13.65 7.15
CA LEU A 275 -8.72 -13.10 6.67
C LEU A 275 -7.54 -14.01 7.05
N GLN A 276 -7.51 -14.53 8.28
CA GLN A 276 -6.49 -15.47 8.73
C GLN A 276 -6.51 -16.76 7.90
N GLN A 277 -7.69 -17.30 7.57
CA GLN A 277 -7.84 -18.47 6.71
C GLN A 277 -7.36 -18.19 5.28
N LYS A 278 -7.70 -17.03 4.71
CA LYS A 278 -7.20 -16.62 3.39
C LYS A 278 -5.68 -16.48 3.36
N LEU A 279 -5.08 -15.87 4.39
CA LEU A 279 -3.63 -15.76 4.52
C LEU A 279 -2.96 -17.13 4.64
N LYS A 280 -3.52 -18.05 5.43
CA LYS A 280 -3.03 -19.44 5.50
C LYS A 280 -3.08 -20.13 4.15
N SER A 281 -4.20 -20.02 3.43
CA SER A 281 -4.35 -20.62 2.09
C SER A 281 -3.35 -20.02 1.09
N PHE A 282 -3.12 -18.71 1.11
CA PHE A 282 -2.10 -18.08 0.28
C PHE A 282 -0.70 -18.59 0.62
N LEU A 283 -0.33 -18.67 1.90
CA LEU A 283 0.96 -19.21 2.31
C LEU A 283 1.15 -20.65 1.80
N GLU A 284 0.14 -21.51 1.95
CA GLU A 284 0.20 -22.89 1.46
C GLU A 284 0.36 -22.96 -0.07
N GLN A 285 -0.39 -22.14 -0.82
CA GLN A 285 -0.23 -22.04 -2.27
C GLN A 285 1.16 -21.54 -2.67
N TYR A 286 1.72 -20.58 -1.94
CA TYR A 286 3.09 -20.10 -2.17
C TYR A 286 4.12 -21.18 -1.89
N THR A 287 4.00 -21.93 -0.79
CA THR A 287 4.89 -23.06 -0.48
C THR A 287 4.86 -24.12 -1.58
N VAL A 288 3.66 -24.54 -2.03
CA VAL A 288 3.52 -25.52 -3.11
C VAL A 288 4.11 -25.00 -4.43
N ARG A 289 3.90 -23.71 -4.74
CA ARG A 289 4.49 -23.08 -5.93
C ARG A 289 6.01 -23.03 -5.85
N GLU A 290 6.57 -22.70 -4.69
CA GLU A 290 8.02 -22.66 -4.46
C GLU A 290 8.63 -24.06 -4.60
N GLU A 291 8.01 -25.10 -4.02
CA GLU A 291 8.43 -26.49 -4.21
C GLU A 291 8.36 -26.93 -5.67
N HIS A 292 7.33 -26.53 -6.41
CA HIS A 292 7.23 -26.81 -7.85
C HIS A 292 8.37 -26.17 -8.63
N PHE A 293 8.69 -24.89 -8.36
CA PHE A 293 9.81 -24.22 -9.02
C PHE A 293 11.15 -24.84 -8.65
N GLN A 294 11.34 -25.25 -7.40
CA GLN A 294 12.54 -25.94 -6.95
C GLN A 294 12.74 -27.26 -7.72
N LYS A 295 11.69 -28.09 -7.84
CA LYS A 295 11.73 -29.32 -8.65
C LYS A 295 12.01 -29.05 -10.12
N GLN A 296 11.44 -27.98 -10.68
CA GLN A 296 11.70 -27.59 -12.07
C GLN A 296 13.16 -27.15 -12.27
N LEU A 297 13.73 -26.42 -11.31
CA LEU A 297 15.13 -26.03 -11.33
C LEU A 297 16.05 -27.25 -11.27
N GLU A 298 15.80 -28.19 -10.36
CA GLU A 298 16.54 -29.45 -10.25
C GLU A 298 16.48 -30.27 -11.55
N ALA A 299 15.31 -30.35 -12.20
CA ALA A 299 15.17 -31.03 -13.48
C ALA A 299 15.98 -30.34 -14.60
N LYS A 300 16.06 -29.00 -14.60
CA LYS A 300 16.88 -28.24 -15.54
C LYS A 300 18.37 -28.43 -15.27
N ASP A 301 18.79 -28.42 -14.01
CA ASP A 301 20.18 -28.67 -13.62
C ASP A 301 20.63 -30.08 -14.05
N LEU A 302 19.79 -31.11 -13.84
CA LEU A 302 20.06 -32.46 -14.33
C LEU A 302 20.15 -32.51 -15.87
N THR A 303 19.31 -31.74 -16.57
CA THR A 303 19.36 -31.66 -18.04
C THR A 303 20.67 -31.02 -18.52
N VAL A 304 21.13 -29.96 -17.85
CA VAL A 304 22.40 -29.31 -18.15
C VAL A 304 23.57 -30.25 -17.86
N GLN A 305 23.60 -30.91 -16.71
CA GLN A 305 24.64 -31.89 -16.37
C GLN A 305 24.71 -33.03 -17.39
N LEU A 306 23.57 -33.53 -17.87
CA LEU A 306 23.53 -34.55 -18.91
C LEU A 306 24.08 -34.03 -20.25
N ALA A 307 23.75 -32.80 -20.64
CA ALA A 307 24.28 -32.19 -21.85
C ALA A 307 25.79 -31.96 -21.76
N ASP A 308 26.29 -31.50 -20.61
CA ASP A 308 27.72 -31.29 -20.36
C ASP A 308 28.49 -32.63 -20.39
N ALA A 309 27.95 -33.69 -19.77
CA ALA A 309 28.56 -35.01 -19.81
C ALA A 309 28.64 -35.56 -21.25
N LYS A 310 27.57 -35.38 -22.05
CA LYS A 310 27.58 -35.76 -23.47
C LYS A 310 28.59 -34.95 -24.28
N LEU A 311 28.70 -33.65 -24.03
CA LEU A 311 29.67 -32.79 -24.70
C LEU A 311 31.10 -33.22 -24.35
N GLN A 312 31.40 -33.46 -23.07
CA GLN A 312 32.70 -33.94 -22.63
C GLN A 312 33.07 -35.27 -23.29
N HIS A 313 32.14 -36.22 -23.34
CA HIS A 313 32.34 -37.50 -24.02
C HIS A 313 32.65 -37.32 -25.52
N GLN A 314 31.91 -36.45 -26.23
CA GLN A 314 32.17 -36.17 -27.64
C GLN A 314 33.52 -35.48 -27.88
N VAL A 315 33.90 -34.55 -26.99
CA VAL A 315 35.22 -33.90 -27.04
C VAL A 315 36.33 -34.94 -26.86
N GLU A 316 36.16 -35.87 -25.93
CA GLU A 316 37.16 -36.91 -25.67
C GLU A 316 37.29 -37.91 -26.85
N ILE A 317 36.18 -38.31 -27.47
CA ILE A 317 36.19 -39.13 -28.70
C ILE A 317 36.89 -38.37 -29.83
N THR A 318 36.51 -37.12 -30.06
CA THR A 318 37.08 -36.29 -31.13
C THR A 318 38.59 -36.08 -30.92
N ALA A 319 39.02 -35.89 -29.67
CA ALA A 319 40.44 -35.79 -29.33
C ALA A 319 41.20 -37.08 -29.65
N ARG A 320 40.66 -38.25 -29.26
CA ARG A 320 41.25 -39.56 -29.59
C ARG A 320 41.31 -39.81 -31.10
N GLU A 321 40.27 -39.44 -31.84
CA GLU A 321 40.25 -39.57 -33.30
C GLU A 321 41.26 -38.64 -33.96
N SER A 322 41.33 -37.38 -33.51
CA SER A 322 42.33 -36.42 -33.97
C SER A 322 43.76 -36.90 -33.73
N GLU A 323 44.03 -37.54 -32.59
CA GLU A 323 45.34 -38.12 -32.28
C GLU A 323 45.68 -39.29 -33.23
N LYS A 324 44.72 -40.18 -33.50
CA LYS A 324 44.88 -41.27 -34.47
C LYS A 324 45.18 -40.75 -35.87
N VAL A 325 44.44 -39.73 -36.32
CA VAL A 325 44.66 -39.09 -37.63
C VAL A 325 46.05 -38.46 -37.69
N LYS A 326 46.47 -37.77 -36.62
CA LYS A 326 47.82 -37.18 -36.54
C LYS A 326 48.91 -38.24 -36.64
N LEU A 327 48.81 -39.34 -35.88
CA LEU A 327 49.76 -40.45 -35.94
C LEU A 327 49.80 -41.11 -37.32
N ALA A 328 48.64 -41.29 -37.97
CA ALA A 328 48.58 -41.84 -39.33
C ALA A 328 49.23 -40.89 -40.35
N LEU A 329 49.00 -39.59 -40.22
CA LEU A 329 49.61 -38.58 -41.08
C LEU A 329 51.13 -38.53 -40.92
N ASP A 330 51.64 -38.60 -39.68
CA ASP A 330 53.07 -38.61 -39.41
C ASP A 330 53.73 -39.85 -40.02
N LYS A 331 53.12 -41.04 -39.88
CA LYS A 331 53.59 -42.26 -40.56
C LYS A 331 53.56 -42.17 -42.08
N ALA A 332 52.51 -41.57 -42.65
CA ALA A 332 52.41 -41.37 -44.09
C ALA A 332 53.53 -40.45 -44.61
N LYS A 333 53.86 -39.39 -43.87
CA LYS A 333 55.00 -38.52 -44.18
C LYS A 333 56.32 -39.27 -44.10
N GLU A 334 56.56 -40.05 -43.05
CA GLU A 334 57.77 -40.87 -42.92
C GLU A 334 57.95 -41.83 -44.12
N PHE A 335 56.87 -42.49 -44.56
CA PHE A 335 56.92 -43.34 -45.75
C PHE A 335 57.18 -42.54 -47.03
N SER A 336 56.55 -41.38 -47.21
CA SER A 336 56.78 -40.49 -48.35
C SER A 336 58.23 -40.01 -48.41
N ASP A 337 58.80 -39.61 -47.28
CA ASP A 337 60.20 -39.16 -47.20
C ASP A 337 61.17 -40.30 -47.52
N ARG A 338 60.87 -41.51 -47.03
CA ARG A 338 61.65 -42.71 -47.34
C ARG A 338 61.56 -43.08 -48.82
N GLU A 339 60.38 -42.97 -49.43
CA GLU A 339 60.18 -43.20 -50.87
C GLU A 339 61.00 -42.21 -51.70
N LEU A 340 60.95 -40.92 -51.36
CA LEU A 340 61.77 -39.88 -52.01
C LEU A 340 63.27 -40.19 -51.91
N GLN A 341 63.75 -40.63 -50.74
CA GLN A 341 65.15 -41.02 -50.57
C GLN A 341 65.54 -42.22 -51.43
N LEU A 342 64.69 -43.25 -51.49
CA LEU A 342 64.93 -44.43 -52.33
C LEU A 342 64.91 -44.08 -53.82
N GLN A 343 64.00 -43.20 -54.24
CA GLN A 343 63.96 -42.71 -55.61
C GLN A 343 65.22 -41.91 -55.97
N ALA A 344 65.72 -41.07 -55.05
CA ALA A 344 66.98 -40.36 -55.23
C ALA A 344 68.17 -41.34 -55.36
N GLN A 345 68.20 -42.41 -54.56
CA GLN A 345 69.23 -43.46 -54.69
C GLN A 345 69.12 -44.19 -56.03
N LEU A 346 67.92 -44.54 -56.47
CA LEU A 346 67.70 -45.19 -57.76
C LEU A 346 68.17 -44.31 -58.92
N ASN A 347 67.86 -43.02 -58.88
CA ASN A 347 68.33 -42.06 -59.88
C ASN A 347 69.86 -41.97 -59.88
N SER A 348 70.51 -41.94 -58.70
CA SER A 348 71.97 -41.97 -58.62
C SER A 348 72.58 -43.25 -59.19
N TYR A 349 71.95 -44.41 -58.96
CA TYR A 349 72.40 -45.66 -59.58
C TYR A 349 72.20 -45.64 -61.10
N SER A 350 71.09 -45.10 -61.60
CA SER A 350 70.86 -44.92 -63.04
C SER A 350 71.96 -44.08 -63.67
N GLU A 351 72.28 -42.92 -63.07
CA GLU A 351 73.36 -42.05 -63.55
C GLU A 351 74.72 -42.76 -63.55
N LYS A 352 75.02 -43.53 -62.49
CA LYS A 352 76.24 -44.36 -62.46
C LYS A 352 76.26 -45.43 -63.55
N PHE A 353 75.11 -46.07 -63.83
CA PHE A 353 74.99 -47.04 -64.92
C PHE A 353 75.23 -46.38 -66.28
N ASP A 354 74.68 -45.18 -66.51
CA ASP A 354 74.91 -44.42 -67.73
C ASP A 354 76.41 -44.10 -67.93
N ILE A 355 77.11 -43.70 -66.87
CA ILE A 355 78.57 -43.46 -66.90
C ILE A 355 79.34 -44.74 -67.23
N VAL A 356 78.98 -45.88 -66.62
CA VAL A 356 79.62 -47.18 -66.91
C VAL A 356 79.36 -47.59 -68.35
N GLN A 357 78.12 -47.44 -68.83
CA GLN A 357 77.73 -47.74 -70.20
C GLN A 357 78.48 -46.85 -71.20
N GLU A 358 78.61 -45.55 -70.93
CA GLU A 358 79.38 -44.62 -71.73
C GLU A 358 80.87 -45.00 -71.76
N THR A 359 81.44 -45.35 -70.60
CA THR A 359 82.83 -45.79 -70.48
C THR A 359 83.09 -47.09 -71.22
N LEU A 360 82.16 -48.05 -71.13
CA LEU A 360 82.23 -49.32 -71.85
C LEU A 360 82.13 -49.08 -73.37
N ASN A 361 81.25 -48.19 -73.81
CA ASN A 361 81.13 -47.81 -75.21
C ASN A 361 82.41 -47.14 -75.74
N LYS A 362 83.00 -46.21 -74.97
CA LYS A 362 84.30 -45.61 -75.29
C LYS A 362 85.41 -46.66 -75.35
N SER A 363 85.43 -47.61 -74.42
CA SER A 363 86.39 -48.71 -74.40
C SER A 363 86.22 -49.63 -75.62
N ASN A 364 85.00 -49.99 -76.00
CA ASN A 364 84.72 -50.77 -77.20
C ASN A 364 85.15 -50.04 -78.48
N GLN A 365 84.92 -48.73 -78.56
CA GLN A 365 85.42 -47.90 -79.66
C GLN A 365 86.95 -47.92 -79.71
N MET A 366 87.62 -47.72 -78.58
CA MET A 366 89.09 -47.81 -78.46
C MET A 366 89.63 -49.18 -78.88
N PHE A 367 88.98 -50.29 -78.50
CA PHE A 367 89.38 -51.61 -78.96
C PHE A 367 89.21 -51.79 -80.46
N THR A 368 88.13 -51.22 -81.03
CA THR A 368 87.89 -51.27 -82.48
C THR A 368 88.94 -50.46 -83.23
N THR A 369 89.24 -49.23 -82.79
CA THR A 369 90.28 -48.39 -83.40
C THR A 369 91.67 -49.02 -83.26
N PHE A 370 92.01 -49.56 -82.09
CA PHE A 370 93.28 -50.26 -81.88
C PHE A 370 93.41 -51.47 -82.79
N ARG A 371 92.34 -52.26 -82.96
CA ARG A 371 92.32 -53.38 -83.90
C ARG A 371 92.54 -52.89 -85.34
N ASP A 372 91.87 -51.83 -85.76
CA ASP A 372 92.02 -51.23 -87.09
C ASP A 372 93.45 -50.71 -87.32
N GLU A 373 94.05 -50.07 -86.32
CA GLU A 373 95.45 -49.63 -86.35
C GLU A 373 96.43 -50.80 -86.40
N MET A 374 96.17 -51.86 -85.64
CA MET A 374 96.98 -53.08 -85.65
C MET A 374 96.92 -53.77 -87.02
N ASP A 375 95.75 -53.81 -87.66
CA ASP A 375 95.57 -54.31 -89.03
C ASP A 375 96.29 -53.42 -90.06
N LYS A 376 96.25 -52.09 -89.90
CA LYS A 376 97.01 -51.15 -90.73
C LYS A 376 98.52 -51.34 -90.57
N MET A 377 99.00 -51.44 -89.33
CA MET A 377 100.39 -51.75 -89.01
C MET A 377 100.81 -53.09 -89.62
N ALA A 378 100.02 -54.15 -89.47
CA ALA A 378 100.31 -55.46 -90.07
C ALA A 378 100.38 -55.39 -91.61
N LYS A 379 99.48 -54.63 -92.26
CA LYS A 379 99.54 -54.38 -93.71
C LYS A 379 100.79 -53.57 -94.10
N HIS A 380 101.16 -52.57 -93.31
CA HIS A 380 102.36 -51.76 -93.53
C HIS A 380 103.64 -52.58 -93.35
N THR A 381 103.74 -53.39 -92.29
CA THR A 381 104.83 -54.34 -92.07
C THR A 381 104.98 -55.30 -93.25
N LYS A 382 103.89 -55.91 -93.74
CA LYS A 382 103.93 -56.75 -94.95
C LYS A 382 104.41 -55.99 -96.19
N LYS A 383 104.07 -54.71 -96.33
CA LYS A 383 104.55 -53.87 -97.43
C LYS A 383 106.06 -53.61 -97.32
N LEU A 384 106.54 -53.23 -96.14
CA LEU A 384 107.96 -53.03 -95.86
C LEU A 384 108.76 -54.32 -96.05
N GLU A 385 108.23 -55.48 -95.67
CA GLU A 385 108.86 -56.79 -95.92
C GLU A 385 109.01 -57.06 -97.42
N LYS A 386 107.99 -56.76 -98.23
CA LYS A 386 108.05 -56.85 -99.70
C LYS A 386 109.07 -55.87 -100.30
N GLU A 387 109.11 -54.64 -99.81
CA GLU A 387 110.10 -53.65 -100.24
C GLU A 387 111.52 -54.05 -99.83
N ASN A 388 111.72 -54.58 -98.63
CA ASN A 388 113.02 -55.06 -98.14
C ASN A 388 113.50 -56.28 -98.94
N THR A 389 112.62 -57.24 -99.23
CA THR A 389 112.95 -58.38 -100.11
C THR A 389 113.25 -57.93 -101.54
N ALA A 390 112.50 -56.97 -102.08
CA ALA A 390 112.79 -56.38 -103.39
C ALA A 390 114.14 -55.63 -103.41
N LEU A 391 114.47 -54.89 -102.35
CA LEU A 391 115.78 -54.23 -102.19
C LEU A 391 116.91 -55.25 -102.09
N LYS A 392 116.76 -56.30 -101.28
CA LYS A 392 117.73 -57.41 -101.22
C LYS A 392 117.93 -58.05 -102.59
N LYS A 393 116.84 -58.26 -103.35
CA LYS A 393 116.92 -58.78 -104.72
C LYS A 393 117.68 -57.82 -105.64
N LYS A 394 117.38 -56.51 -105.59
CA LYS A 394 118.10 -55.49 -106.36
C LYS A 394 119.59 -55.42 -105.99
N CYS A 395 119.93 -55.51 -104.71
CA CYS A 395 121.32 -55.56 -104.27
C CYS A 395 122.01 -56.80 -104.84
N ALA A 396 121.40 -57.98 -104.75
CA ALA A 396 121.94 -59.21 -105.33
C ALA A 396 122.11 -59.11 -106.87
N GLU A 397 121.15 -58.50 -107.58
CA GLU A 397 121.26 -58.22 -109.01
C GLU A 397 122.40 -57.25 -109.31
N TYR A 398 122.56 -56.20 -108.52
CA TYR A 398 123.64 -55.22 -108.66
C TYR A 398 125.01 -55.86 -108.40
N ASP A 399 125.14 -56.67 -107.35
CA ASP A 399 126.34 -57.43 -107.03
C ASP A 399 126.68 -58.42 -108.16
N THR A 400 125.67 -59.11 -108.70
CA THR A 400 125.84 -60.02 -109.84
C THR A 400 126.33 -59.27 -111.08
N ASN A 401 125.74 -58.12 -111.40
CA ASN A 401 126.17 -57.27 -112.53
C ASN A 401 127.57 -56.68 -112.31
N ALA A 402 127.90 -56.30 -111.08
CA ALA A 402 129.23 -55.83 -110.71
C ALA A 402 130.27 -56.94 -110.90
N ILE A 403 129.97 -58.17 -110.45
CA ILE A 403 130.83 -59.35 -110.67
C ILE A 403 131.02 -59.62 -112.17
N ALA A 404 129.94 -59.60 -112.97
CA ALA A 404 130.04 -59.78 -114.42
C ALA A 404 130.93 -58.73 -115.10
N THR A 405 130.78 -57.45 -114.70
CA THR A 405 131.61 -56.35 -115.21
C THR A 405 133.08 -56.51 -114.82
N ILE A 406 133.36 -56.99 -113.59
CA ILE A 406 134.72 -57.30 -113.14
C ILE A 406 135.30 -58.44 -113.98
N GLN A 407 134.54 -59.51 -114.24
CA GLN A 407 134.98 -60.64 -115.07
C GLN A 407 135.29 -60.21 -116.51
N ASP A 408 134.49 -59.34 -117.12
CA ASP A 408 134.75 -58.83 -118.47
C ASP A 408 136.00 -57.94 -118.54
N LYS A 409 136.26 -57.13 -117.50
CA LYS A 409 137.51 -56.36 -117.38
C LYS A 409 138.74 -57.25 -117.22
N VAL A 410 138.63 -58.36 -116.49
CA VAL A 410 139.72 -59.35 -116.36
C VAL A 410 140.02 -60.00 -117.72
N LYS A 411 139.00 -60.44 -118.47
CA LYS A 411 139.18 -61.02 -119.81
C LYS A 411 139.86 -60.05 -120.78
N THR A 412 139.42 -58.80 -120.83
CA THR A 412 140.05 -57.78 -121.69
C THR A 412 141.49 -57.50 -121.29
N ALA A 413 141.81 -57.49 -120.00
CA ALA A 413 143.19 -57.37 -119.54
C ALA A 413 144.08 -58.55 -120.01
N GLU A 414 143.58 -59.78 -119.92
CA GLU A 414 144.28 -60.98 -120.42
C GLU A 414 144.52 -60.96 -121.93
N GLU A 415 143.55 -60.49 -122.72
CA GLU A 415 143.72 -60.31 -124.17
C GLU A 415 144.77 -59.25 -124.49
N THR A 416 144.76 -58.14 -123.75
CA THR A 416 145.75 -57.05 -123.90
C THR A 416 147.16 -57.55 -123.60
N GLN A 417 147.32 -58.39 -122.58
CA GLN A 417 148.58 -59.04 -122.22
C GLN A 417 149.11 -59.91 -123.38
N LYS A 418 148.25 -60.72 -124.01
CA LYS A 418 148.62 -61.59 -125.16
C LYS A 418 149.10 -60.78 -126.37
N TYR A 419 148.50 -59.63 -126.64
CA TYR A 419 148.96 -58.75 -127.73
C TYR A 419 150.31 -58.11 -127.43
N LEU A 420 150.53 -57.69 -126.18
CA LEU A 420 151.82 -57.16 -125.72
C LEU A 420 152.98 -58.16 -125.90
N GLU A 421 152.74 -59.44 -125.59
CA GLU A 421 153.74 -60.51 -125.80
C GLU A 421 154.05 -60.76 -127.27
N LYS A 422 153.05 -60.68 -128.16
CA LYS A 422 153.25 -60.78 -129.61
C LYS A 422 154.08 -59.61 -130.16
N ILE A 423 153.82 -58.40 -129.67
CA ILE A 423 154.60 -57.20 -130.05
C ILE A 423 156.06 -57.38 -129.63
N LYS A 424 156.33 -57.80 -128.39
CA LYS A 424 157.70 -58.06 -127.93
C LYS A 424 158.46 -59.07 -128.81
N LYS A 425 157.79 -60.12 -129.29
CA LYS A 425 158.40 -61.10 -130.21
C LYS A 425 158.71 -60.50 -131.59
N LEU A 426 157.82 -59.67 -132.13
CA LEU A 426 158.03 -58.97 -133.41
C LEU A 426 159.14 -57.91 -133.33
N GLU A 427 159.23 -57.19 -132.22
CA GLU A 427 160.31 -56.22 -131.97
C GLU A 427 161.68 -56.89 -131.89
N SER A 428 161.77 -58.10 -131.31
CA SER A 428 163.01 -58.89 -131.29
C SER A 428 163.44 -59.35 -132.69
N LEU A 429 162.47 -59.67 -133.56
CA LEU A 429 162.74 -60.12 -134.93
C LEU A 429 163.25 -58.97 -135.81
N CYS A 430 162.69 -57.77 -135.66
CA CYS A 430 163.13 -56.57 -136.38
C CYS A 430 164.56 -56.13 -136.02
N ARG A 431 164.99 -56.31 -134.76
CA ARG A 431 166.37 -56.00 -134.34
C ARG A 431 167.40 -56.96 -134.93
N HIS A 432 167.06 -58.26 -135.05
CA HIS A 432 167.93 -59.26 -135.68
C HIS A 432 168.13 -58.97 -137.18
N LEU A 433 167.03 -58.69 -137.90
CA LEU A 433 167.06 -58.40 -139.35
C LEU A 433 167.75 -57.07 -139.69
N GLN A 434 167.79 -56.10 -138.76
CA GLN A 434 168.50 -54.84 -138.95
C GLN A 434 170.02 -54.95 -138.78
N ALA A 435 170.50 -55.87 -137.93
CA ALA A 435 171.93 -56.12 -137.76
C ALA A 435 172.54 -56.74 -139.03
N GLU A 436 171.85 -57.71 -139.62
CA GLU A 436 172.30 -58.43 -140.84
C GLU A 436 172.37 -57.51 -142.07
N ARG A 437 171.50 -56.49 -142.15
CA ARG A 437 171.45 -55.52 -143.26
C ARG A 437 172.63 -54.55 -143.28
N ASN A 438 173.25 -54.26 -142.13
CA ASN A 438 174.33 -53.28 -142.06
C ASN A 438 175.70 -53.84 -142.50
N SER A 439 175.88 -55.17 -142.55
CA SER A 439 177.14 -55.80 -142.97
C SER A 439 177.35 -55.87 -144.49
N ILE A 440 176.33 -55.59 -145.32
CA ILE A 440 176.38 -55.86 -146.78
C ILE A 440 176.75 -54.63 -147.65
N ARG A 441 176.81 -53.40 -147.11
CA ARG A 441 176.77 -52.20 -147.97
C ARG A 441 178.07 -51.58 -148.50
N GLU A 442 179.30 -51.84 -148.04
CA GLU A 442 180.50 -51.21 -148.65
C GLU A 442 181.86 -51.91 -148.27
N GLY A 443 182.65 -52.39 -149.26
CA GLY A 443 183.93 -53.17 -149.15
C GLY A 443 185.21 -52.34 -148.89
N LYS A 444 186.44 -52.87 -148.65
CA LYS A 444 187.29 -53.97 -149.21
C LYS A 444 188.29 -54.43 -148.10
N PRO A 445 188.98 -55.60 -148.05
CA PRO A 445 189.04 -56.86 -148.81
C PRO A 445 188.43 -58.05 -148.01
N LEU A 446 188.62 -59.30 -148.45
CA LEU A 446 187.95 -60.50 -147.94
C LEU A 446 188.66 -61.17 -146.75
N VAL A 447 187.82 -61.72 -145.84
CA VAL A 447 188.09 -62.58 -144.66
C VAL A 447 188.36 -61.77 -143.37
N PRO A 448 187.83 -62.11 -142.15
CA PRO A 448 187.09 -63.29 -141.63
C PRO A 448 185.76 -62.95 -140.87
N GLU A 449 185.02 -63.95 -140.36
CA GLU A 449 184.14 -63.75 -139.18
C GLU A 449 184.02 -65.02 -138.32
N SER A 450 184.08 -64.80 -137.02
CA SER A 450 184.09 -65.74 -135.90
C SER A 450 182.80 -65.59 -135.11
N ALA A 451 182.19 -66.73 -134.78
CA ALA A 451 180.99 -66.87 -133.94
C ALA A 451 181.34 -67.07 -132.46
#